data_AF-A0A2G6B7A4-F1
#
_entry.id   AF-A0A2G6B7A4-F1
#
_cell.length_a   1.000
_cell.length_b   1.000
_cell.length_c   1.000
_cell.angle_alpha   90.00
_cell.angle_beta   90.00
_cell.angle_gamma   90.00
#
_symmetry.space_group_name_H-M   'P 1'
#
loop_
_entity.id
_entity.type
_entity.pdbx_description
1 polymer ?
#
loop_
_entity_poly.entity_id
_entity_poly.type
_entity_poly.pdbx_seq_one_letter_code
_entity_poly.pdbx_strand_id
1 'polypeptide(L)'
;MNKISRIFVWTVLLVMLSFVSFGSAQAATQEFQDVSKNHSNYEAIHYLQDRGFIGGYPDGTFRPQDMISRKHVAKLLDQALKLPQATTTVTYDDVPKNHPYYSSIMKLTAAGIFSGGMDGYFNPEAPITRIQMAKVLDIAFDLYMTKQNAFYDVYVEHWGYTHANALKASGVASGYSDGEFRPNEPVTRAHYAQFLYAAIKVKEARPATDQVTKGKAWDLVNRRTFELEKAMRDARMYQWRYSDIESTLRMSATKAFVDGDLKGYFNPKCEDCYANVLPYITNEPLVRFEFAQPDSNTLNVNTVEFQNGYSVGGYVAYQFKKQDNKWKMNSLQYTKVGTKNFQLTINEAKKVLEAEYISYGHKNLVAKHVTTTQQIELDPVTDAKYTFDQYTFNLDSDYGRFKVKFNSSDGFTSFVN
;
A
#
# COMPACT_ATOMS: atom_id res chain seq x y z
N MET A 1 -68.62 -20.35 -34.34
CA MET A 1 -67.15 -20.57 -34.35
C MET A 1 -66.84 -21.81 -33.52
N ASN A 2 -66.33 -22.86 -34.18
CA ASN A 2 -66.07 -24.16 -33.55
C ASN A 2 -64.90 -24.05 -32.54
N LYS A 3 -64.90 -24.86 -31.48
CA LYS A 3 -63.91 -24.79 -30.37
C LYS A 3 -62.45 -24.73 -30.85
N ILE A 4 -62.14 -25.33 -32.00
CA ILE A 4 -60.81 -25.33 -32.65
C ILE A 4 -60.41 -23.94 -33.18
N SER A 5 -61.37 -23.14 -33.68
CA SER A 5 -61.12 -21.78 -34.17
C SER A 5 -60.87 -20.78 -33.05
N ARG A 6 -61.42 -21.00 -31.84
CA ARG A 6 -61.11 -20.17 -30.66
C ARG A 6 -59.69 -20.44 -30.14
N ILE A 7 -59.24 -21.69 -30.14
CA ILE A 7 -57.88 -22.04 -29.68
C ILE A 7 -56.82 -21.46 -30.62
N PHE A 8 -57.06 -21.51 -31.94
CA PHE A 8 -56.12 -20.97 -32.92
C PHE A 8 -55.98 -19.43 -32.82
N VAL A 9 -57.07 -18.70 -32.59
CA VAL A 9 -57.04 -17.24 -32.42
C VAL A 9 -56.32 -16.81 -31.14
N TRP A 10 -56.46 -17.55 -30.03
CA TRP A 10 -55.72 -17.26 -28.79
C TRP A 10 -54.24 -17.62 -28.88
N THR A 11 -53.88 -18.66 -29.65
CA THR A 11 -52.46 -19.07 -29.83
C THR A 11 -51.70 -18.07 -30.69
N VAL A 12 -52.33 -17.51 -31.74
CA VAL A 12 -51.73 -16.47 -32.58
C VAL A 12 -51.61 -15.13 -31.84
N LEU A 13 -52.56 -14.79 -30.95
CA LEU A 13 -52.49 -13.58 -30.11
C LEU A 13 -51.40 -13.67 -29.02
N LEU A 14 -51.15 -14.85 -28.46
CA LEU A 14 -50.08 -15.09 -27.48
C LEU A 14 -48.68 -15.09 -28.13
N VAL A 15 -48.56 -15.54 -29.39
CA VAL A 15 -47.30 -15.49 -30.15
C VAL A 15 -47.00 -14.09 -30.70
N MET A 16 -48.02 -13.26 -30.92
CA MET A 16 -47.85 -11.83 -31.25
C MET A 16 -47.43 -10.99 -30.03
N LEU A 17 -47.73 -11.42 -28.81
CA LEU A 17 -47.27 -10.75 -27.57
C LEU A 17 -45.86 -11.18 -27.10
N SER A 18 -45.28 -12.25 -27.67
CA SER A 18 -43.94 -12.72 -27.30
C SER A 18 -42.80 -12.09 -28.10
N PHE A 19 -43.09 -11.16 -29.02
CA PHE A 19 -42.10 -10.26 -29.60
C PHE A 19 -42.07 -8.91 -28.87
N VAL A 20 -41.98 -8.94 -27.53
CA VAL A 20 -41.33 -7.82 -26.85
C VAL A 20 -39.86 -7.93 -27.25
N SER A 21 -39.48 -7.11 -28.22
CA SER A 21 -38.08 -6.85 -28.49
C SER A 21 -37.50 -6.32 -27.17
N PHE A 22 -36.83 -7.20 -26.42
CA PHE A 22 -35.81 -6.78 -25.47
C PHE A 22 -34.68 -6.20 -26.31
N GLY A 23 -34.93 -5.02 -26.89
CA GLY A 23 -33.87 -4.11 -27.21
C GLY A 23 -33.18 -3.88 -25.89
N SER A 24 -31.98 -4.44 -25.74
CA SER A 24 -30.98 -3.89 -24.86
C SER A 24 -30.75 -2.46 -25.34
N ALA A 25 -31.61 -1.54 -24.89
CA ALA A 25 -31.27 -0.15 -24.78
C ALA A 25 -30.19 -0.10 -23.71
N GLN A 26 -28.97 -0.44 -24.13
CA GLN A 26 -27.78 0.05 -23.50
C GLN A 26 -27.87 1.56 -23.74
N ALA A 27 -28.56 2.25 -22.83
CA ALA A 27 -28.66 3.70 -22.85
C ALA A 27 -27.21 4.18 -22.96
N ALA A 28 -26.85 4.74 -24.11
CA ALA A 28 -25.52 5.27 -24.32
C ALA A 28 -25.30 6.26 -23.18
N THR A 29 -24.31 5.97 -22.33
CA THR A 29 -23.98 6.82 -21.20
C THR A 29 -23.74 8.23 -21.75
N GLN A 30 -24.58 9.19 -21.36
CA GLN A 30 -24.50 10.55 -21.92
C GLN A 30 -23.14 11.16 -21.53
N GLU A 31 -22.34 11.55 -22.52
CA GLU A 31 -21.06 12.24 -22.29
C GLU A 31 -21.30 13.52 -21.47
N PHE A 32 -20.42 13.81 -20.51
CA PHE A 32 -20.50 15.04 -19.73
C PHE A 32 -20.12 16.25 -20.57
N GLN A 33 -20.94 17.30 -20.54
CA GLN A 33 -20.79 18.48 -21.41
C GLN A 33 -19.47 19.25 -21.19
N ASP A 34 -18.91 19.15 -19.99
CA ASP A 34 -17.71 19.86 -19.53
C ASP A 34 -16.48 18.95 -19.41
N VAL A 35 -16.52 17.73 -19.97
CA VAL A 35 -15.38 16.81 -20.02
C VAL A 35 -15.04 16.46 -21.47
N SER A 36 -14.14 17.23 -22.07
CA SER A 36 -13.62 16.97 -23.42
C SER A 36 -12.91 15.61 -23.52
N LYS A 37 -12.97 14.97 -24.70
CA LYS A 37 -12.21 13.74 -25.03
C LYS A 37 -10.70 13.88 -24.85
N ASN A 38 -10.19 15.11 -24.92
CA ASN A 38 -8.78 15.43 -24.70
C ASN A 38 -8.44 15.73 -23.23
N HIS A 39 -9.41 15.69 -22.31
CA HIS A 39 -9.17 15.87 -20.89
C HIS A 39 -8.33 14.72 -20.34
N SER A 40 -7.30 15.02 -19.54
CA SER A 40 -6.33 14.02 -19.03
C SER A 40 -6.99 12.88 -18.24
N ASN A 41 -8.11 13.14 -17.57
CA ASN A 41 -8.88 12.14 -16.83
C ASN A 41 -10.13 11.61 -17.56
N TYR A 42 -10.27 11.87 -18.87
CA TYR A 42 -11.45 11.47 -19.64
C TYR A 42 -11.73 9.96 -19.54
N GLU A 43 -10.71 9.13 -19.74
CA GLU A 43 -10.83 7.67 -19.69
C GLU A 43 -11.32 7.20 -18.32
N ALA A 44 -10.72 7.71 -17.24
CA ALA A 44 -11.09 7.34 -15.88
C ALA A 44 -12.53 7.75 -15.54
N ILE A 45 -12.94 8.96 -15.94
CA ILE A 45 -14.30 9.48 -15.71
C ILE A 45 -15.32 8.59 -16.46
N HIS A 46 -15.09 8.30 -17.73
CA HIS A 46 -16.00 7.47 -18.54
C HIS A 46 -16.05 6.02 -18.05
N TYR A 47 -14.90 5.42 -17.71
CA TYR A 47 -14.83 4.06 -17.17
C TYR A 47 -15.71 3.88 -15.94
N LEU A 48 -15.67 4.86 -15.03
CA LEU A 48 -16.44 4.84 -13.79
C LEU A 48 -17.91 5.18 -14.03
N GLN A 49 -18.21 6.04 -15.00
CA GLN A 49 -19.58 6.39 -15.38
C GLN A 49 -20.31 5.18 -15.97
N ASP A 50 -19.66 4.46 -16.89
CA ASP A 50 -20.20 3.25 -17.53
C ASP A 50 -20.49 2.12 -16.53
N ARG A 51 -19.78 2.11 -15.40
CA ARG A 51 -20.00 1.15 -14.30
C ARG A 51 -20.98 1.65 -13.25
N GLY A 52 -21.50 2.87 -13.39
CA GLY A 52 -22.39 3.50 -12.43
C GLY A 52 -21.72 3.86 -11.09
N PHE A 53 -20.39 3.94 -11.07
CA PHE A 53 -19.61 4.31 -9.87
C PHE A 53 -19.46 5.81 -9.69
N ILE A 54 -19.62 6.59 -10.77
CA ILE A 54 -19.64 8.05 -10.70
C ILE A 54 -20.73 8.61 -11.60
N GLY A 55 -21.29 9.74 -11.21
CA GLY A 55 -22.29 10.48 -11.97
C GLY A 55 -21.96 11.97 -12.04
N GLY A 56 -22.69 12.65 -12.92
CA GLY A 56 -22.68 14.10 -13.03
C GLY A 56 -23.87 14.74 -12.31
N TYR A 57 -24.10 16.00 -12.63
CA TYR A 57 -25.19 16.80 -12.12
C TYR A 57 -26.39 16.75 -13.08
N PRO A 58 -27.61 17.12 -12.62
CA PRO A 58 -28.80 17.12 -13.48
C PRO A 58 -28.71 18.03 -14.71
N ASP A 59 -27.78 18.99 -14.70
CA ASP A 59 -27.47 19.89 -15.83
C ASP A 59 -26.60 19.23 -16.92
N GLY A 60 -26.19 17.97 -16.74
CA GLY A 60 -25.33 17.24 -17.68
C GLY A 60 -23.83 17.49 -17.52
N THR A 61 -23.43 18.24 -16.48
CA THR A 61 -22.00 18.51 -16.17
C THR A 61 -21.42 17.50 -15.20
N PHE A 62 -20.10 17.30 -15.26
CA PHE A 62 -19.33 16.52 -14.29
C PHE A 62 -18.69 17.39 -13.22
N ARG A 63 -18.33 18.64 -13.55
CA ARG A 63 -17.59 19.61 -12.73
C ARG A 63 -16.21 19.07 -12.30
N PRO A 64 -15.28 18.84 -13.24
CA PRO A 64 -14.01 18.16 -12.98
C PRO A 64 -13.10 18.89 -11.98
N GLN A 65 -13.21 20.21 -11.88
CA GLN A 65 -12.38 21.06 -11.03
C GLN A 65 -12.95 21.29 -9.62
N ASP A 66 -14.22 20.92 -9.38
CA ASP A 66 -14.81 21.03 -8.05
C ASP A 66 -14.12 20.07 -7.08
N MET A 67 -13.91 20.52 -5.85
CA MET A 67 -13.35 19.68 -4.80
C MET A 67 -14.37 18.62 -4.38
N ILE A 68 -13.91 17.38 -4.20
CA ILE A 68 -14.77 16.30 -3.74
C ILE A 68 -14.78 16.24 -2.21
N SER A 69 -15.98 16.29 -1.64
CA SER A 69 -16.15 16.18 -0.19
C SER A 69 -16.10 14.74 0.30
N ARG A 70 -15.78 14.57 1.59
CA ARG A 70 -15.65 13.27 2.25
C ARG A 70 -16.92 12.43 2.15
N LYS A 71 -18.11 13.03 2.28
CA LYS A 71 -19.40 12.32 2.14
C LYS A 71 -19.60 11.73 0.74
N HIS A 72 -19.19 12.47 -0.30
CA HIS A 72 -19.30 12.00 -1.68
C HIS A 72 -18.35 10.82 -1.91
N VAL A 73 -17.11 10.91 -1.46
CA VAL A 73 -16.15 9.79 -1.53
C VAL A 73 -16.70 8.55 -0.82
N ALA A 74 -17.27 8.71 0.38
CA ALA A 74 -17.87 7.60 1.11
C ALA A 74 -18.98 6.91 0.31
N LYS A 75 -19.88 7.69 -0.31
CA LYS A 75 -20.95 7.13 -1.15
C LYS A 75 -20.43 6.38 -2.36
N LEU A 76 -19.52 6.99 -3.11
CA LEU A 76 -19.00 6.45 -4.37
C LEU A 76 -18.17 5.19 -4.12
N LEU A 77 -17.37 5.16 -3.05
CA LEU A 77 -16.65 3.95 -2.64
C LEU A 77 -17.57 2.84 -2.14
N ASP A 78 -18.63 3.14 -1.38
CA ASP A 78 -19.62 2.11 -0.99
C ASP A 78 -20.28 1.48 -2.23
N GLN A 79 -20.56 2.28 -3.27
CA GLN A 79 -21.09 1.77 -4.54
C GLN A 79 -20.09 0.88 -5.28
N ALA A 80 -18.81 1.27 -5.33
CA ALA A 80 -17.77 0.47 -5.99
C ALA A 80 -17.47 -0.84 -5.25
N LEU A 81 -17.46 -0.82 -3.91
CA LEU A 81 -17.07 -1.95 -3.07
C LEU A 81 -18.25 -2.84 -2.64
N LYS A 82 -19.49 -2.34 -2.73
CA LYS A 82 -20.72 -3.02 -2.30
C LYS A 82 -20.62 -3.55 -0.86
N LEU A 83 -20.24 -2.67 0.07
CA LEU A 83 -19.96 -3.05 1.45
C LEU A 83 -21.23 -3.57 2.16
N PRO A 84 -21.08 -4.57 3.06
CA PRO A 84 -22.17 -5.04 3.90
C PRO A 84 -22.65 -3.94 4.85
N GLN A 85 -23.77 -4.17 5.53
CA GLN A 85 -24.24 -3.24 6.55
C GLN A 85 -23.23 -3.07 7.69
N ALA A 86 -23.18 -1.87 8.24
CA ALA A 86 -22.24 -1.52 9.30
C ALA A 86 -22.50 -2.30 10.59
N THR A 87 -21.44 -2.80 11.21
CA THR A 87 -21.45 -3.49 12.51
C THR A 87 -20.66 -2.72 13.59
N THR A 88 -20.39 -1.43 13.38
CA THR A 88 -19.60 -0.59 14.28
C THR A 88 -20.44 0.11 15.34
N THR A 89 -19.84 0.35 16.52
CA THR A 89 -20.40 1.19 17.59
C THR A 89 -19.96 2.65 17.50
N VAL A 90 -19.00 2.97 16.61
CA VAL A 90 -18.56 4.36 16.36
C VAL A 90 -19.76 5.17 15.86
N THR A 91 -19.87 6.41 16.31
CA THR A 91 -20.85 7.40 15.83
C THR A 91 -20.15 8.73 15.60
N TYR A 92 -20.77 9.61 14.81
CA TYR A 92 -20.28 10.95 14.54
C TYR A 92 -21.38 11.97 14.81
N ASP A 93 -21.05 13.04 15.53
CA ASP A 93 -22.03 14.04 15.97
C ASP A 93 -22.65 14.81 14.78
N ASP A 94 -21.89 15.00 13.71
CA ASP A 94 -22.30 15.66 12.47
C ASP A 94 -22.86 14.72 11.40
N VAL A 95 -23.06 13.43 11.72
CA VAL A 95 -23.68 12.45 10.83
C VAL A 95 -24.82 11.73 11.56
N PRO A 96 -25.95 12.41 11.83
CA PRO A 96 -27.12 11.78 12.44
C PRO A 96 -27.72 10.70 11.52
N LYS A 97 -28.53 9.78 12.07
CA LYS A 97 -29.11 8.63 11.33
C LYS A 97 -29.92 9.01 10.09
N ASN A 98 -30.50 10.21 10.06
CA ASN A 98 -31.25 10.76 8.93
C ASN A 98 -30.37 11.50 7.91
N HIS A 99 -29.06 11.63 8.15
CA HIS A 99 -28.14 12.23 7.19
C HIS A 99 -28.11 11.37 5.90
N PRO A 100 -28.23 11.97 4.69
CA PRO A 100 -28.36 11.21 3.43
C PRO A 100 -27.21 10.24 3.16
N TYR A 101 -26.04 10.53 3.70
CA TYR A 101 -24.82 9.72 3.54
C TYR A 101 -24.53 8.81 4.74
N TYR A 102 -25.40 8.77 5.76
CA TYR A 102 -25.19 8.02 7.01
C TYR A 102 -24.78 6.58 6.73
N SER A 103 -25.58 5.84 5.95
CA SER A 103 -25.32 4.42 5.71
C SER A 103 -23.93 4.19 5.10
N SER A 104 -23.58 4.88 4.02
CA SER A 104 -22.27 4.69 3.38
C SER A 104 -21.11 5.10 4.30
N ILE A 105 -21.23 6.23 5.02
CA ILE A 105 -20.22 6.67 5.99
C ILE A 105 -20.00 5.61 7.08
N MET A 106 -21.08 5.06 7.64
CA MET A 106 -21.00 4.05 8.70
C MET A 106 -20.44 2.72 8.19
N LYS A 107 -20.78 2.30 6.97
CA LYS A 107 -20.22 1.08 6.36
C LYS A 107 -18.72 1.18 6.15
N LEU A 108 -18.24 2.28 5.58
CA LEU A 108 -16.80 2.49 5.40
C LEU A 108 -16.07 2.65 6.73
N THR A 109 -16.73 3.23 7.74
CA THR A 109 -16.19 3.30 9.11
C THR A 109 -16.06 1.90 9.72
N ALA A 110 -17.09 1.04 9.59
CA ALA A 110 -17.04 -0.34 10.06
C ALA A 110 -15.96 -1.18 9.35
N ALA A 111 -15.72 -0.90 8.06
CA ALA A 111 -14.62 -1.51 7.30
C ALA A 111 -13.22 -0.95 7.66
N GLY A 112 -13.15 0.10 8.47
CA GLY A 112 -11.90 0.79 8.82
C GLY A 112 -11.30 1.64 7.70
N ILE A 113 -12.02 1.83 6.59
CA ILE A 113 -11.59 2.63 5.44
C ILE A 113 -11.62 4.11 5.81
N PHE A 114 -12.72 4.56 6.42
CA PHE A 114 -12.85 5.92 6.95
C PHE A 114 -12.71 5.93 8.48
N SER A 115 -12.25 7.07 8.97
CA SER A 115 -12.30 7.44 10.39
C SER A 115 -12.67 8.93 10.50
N GLY A 116 -13.33 9.29 11.60
CA GLY A 116 -13.52 10.68 12.01
C GLY A 116 -12.26 11.29 12.62
N GLY A 117 -12.36 12.55 13.00
CA GLY A 117 -11.37 13.23 13.81
C GLY A 117 -11.39 12.77 15.27
N MET A 118 -10.37 13.15 16.03
CA MET A 118 -10.32 12.92 17.49
C MET A 118 -11.37 13.75 18.26
N ASP A 119 -11.97 14.74 17.59
CA ASP A 119 -13.07 15.58 18.05
C ASP A 119 -14.45 14.88 18.01
N GLY A 120 -14.55 13.67 17.42
CA GLY A 120 -15.81 12.95 17.25
C GLY A 120 -16.59 13.29 15.98
N TYR A 121 -16.03 14.13 15.10
CA TYR A 121 -16.70 14.58 13.87
C TYR A 121 -16.20 13.82 12.64
N PHE A 122 -17.10 13.55 11.69
CA PHE A 122 -16.74 12.99 10.39
C PHE A 122 -16.29 14.07 9.40
N ASN A 123 -16.83 15.28 9.53
CA ASN A 123 -16.69 16.41 8.62
C ASN A 123 -17.15 16.08 7.19
N PRO A 124 -18.45 15.76 6.96
CA PRO A 124 -18.95 15.24 5.68
C PRO A 124 -18.82 16.23 4.52
N GLU A 125 -18.95 17.52 4.79
CA GLU A 125 -18.88 18.59 3.78
C GLU A 125 -17.45 18.99 3.40
N ALA A 126 -16.47 18.70 4.26
CA ALA A 126 -15.10 19.09 4.01
C ALA A 126 -14.52 18.36 2.79
N PRO A 127 -13.73 19.06 1.95
CA PRO A 127 -12.91 18.42 0.93
C PRO A 127 -12.03 17.33 1.54
N ILE A 128 -11.89 16.21 0.83
CA ILE A 128 -10.90 15.19 1.21
C ILE A 128 -9.51 15.64 0.77
N THR A 129 -8.51 15.49 1.64
CA THR A 129 -7.11 15.76 1.26
C THR A 129 -6.50 14.58 0.52
N ARG A 130 -5.41 14.80 -0.21
CA ARG A 130 -4.71 13.75 -0.97
C ARG A 130 -4.24 12.61 -0.08
N ILE A 131 -3.77 12.89 1.14
CA ILE A 131 -3.32 11.82 2.05
C ILE A 131 -4.48 11.05 2.68
N GLN A 132 -5.62 11.70 2.90
CA GLN A 132 -6.84 11.02 3.29
C GLN A 132 -7.34 10.12 2.16
N MET A 133 -7.27 10.59 0.90
CA MET A 133 -7.56 9.78 -0.28
C MET A 133 -6.64 8.55 -0.38
N ALA A 134 -5.34 8.73 -0.12
CA ALA A 134 -4.38 7.63 -0.10
C ALA A 134 -4.77 6.54 0.91
N LYS A 135 -5.07 6.93 2.16
CA LYS A 135 -5.52 5.99 3.20
C LYS A 135 -6.77 5.22 2.76
N VAL A 136 -7.80 5.92 2.30
CA VAL A 136 -9.08 5.26 1.98
C VAL A 136 -8.92 4.28 0.81
N LEU A 137 -8.13 4.61 -0.22
CA LEU A 137 -7.92 3.73 -1.36
C LEU A 137 -6.99 2.56 -1.05
N ASP A 138 -5.92 2.79 -0.27
CA ASP A 138 -5.02 1.74 0.18
C ASP A 138 -5.79 0.64 0.94
N ILE A 139 -6.61 1.05 1.92
CA ILE A 139 -7.40 0.10 2.70
C ILE A 139 -8.50 -0.54 1.85
N ALA A 140 -9.23 0.23 1.03
CA ALA A 140 -10.33 -0.27 0.22
C ALA A 140 -9.91 -1.33 -0.82
N PHE A 141 -8.74 -1.14 -1.43
CA PHE A 141 -8.25 -1.98 -2.53
C PHE A 141 -7.09 -2.89 -2.13
N ASP A 142 -6.70 -2.88 -0.85
CA ASP A 142 -5.57 -3.63 -0.29
C ASP A 142 -4.27 -3.34 -1.07
N LEU A 143 -3.89 -2.07 -1.21
CA LEU A 143 -2.69 -1.69 -1.98
C LEU A 143 -1.41 -2.13 -1.26
N TYR A 144 -0.37 -2.48 -2.01
CA TYR A 144 0.84 -3.11 -1.45
C TYR A 144 1.95 -2.09 -1.28
N MET A 145 2.47 -1.95 -0.05
CA MET A 145 3.60 -1.09 0.28
C MET A 145 4.94 -1.78 -0.06
N THR A 146 5.26 -1.88 -1.35
CA THR A 146 6.55 -2.41 -1.85
C THR A 146 7.55 -1.34 -2.23
N LYS A 147 7.27 -0.08 -1.86
CA LYS A 147 8.20 1.05 -1.92
C LYS A 147 8.22 1.77 -0.59
N GLN A 148 9.32 2.45 -0.32
CA GLN A 148 9.53 3.26 0.87
C GLN A 148 10.11 4.62 0.44
N ASN A 149 9.92 5.66 1.26
CA ASN A 149 10.37 7.03 0.99
C ASN A 149 9.97 7.52 -0.42
N ALA A 150 8.76 7.18 -0.86
CA ALA A 150 8.27 7.50 -2.19
C ALA A 150 8.16 9.01 -2.50
N PHE A 151 8.07 9.85 -1.46
CA PHE A 151 7.84 11.28 -1.55
C PHE A 151 8.58 12.02 -0.43
N TYR A 152 9.17 13.17 -0.74
CA TYR A 152 10.00 13.94 0.20
C TYR A 152 9.18 14.63 1.31
N ASP A 153 7.95 15.02 1.01
CA ASP A 153 7.03 15.72 1.92
C ASP A 153 6.10 14.77 2.70
N VAL A 154 6.31 13.46 2.56
CA VAL A 154 5.66 12.42 3.38
C VAL A 154 6.76 11.62 4.07
N TYR A 155 7.32 12.21 5.12
CA TYR A 155 8.37 11.62 5.95
C TYR A 155 7.86 10.43 6.78
N VAL A 156 8.79 9.64 7.32
CA VAL A 156 8.52 8.35 8.00
C VAL A 156 7.59 8.50 9.22
N GLU A 157 7.59 9.64 9.89
CA GLU A 157 6.68 9.93 11.02
C GLU A 157 5.29 10.41 10.57
N HIS A 158 5.08 10.74 9.30
CA HIS A 158 3.79 11.16 8.78
C HIS A 158 2.77 9.99 8.88
N TRP A 159 1.59 10.25 9.44
CA TRP A 159 0.56 9.20 9.67
C TRP A 159 0.13 8.47 8.39
N GLY A 160 0.19 9.16 7.26
CA GLY A 160 -0.11 8.63 5.93
C GLY A 160 1.05 7.97 5.19
N TYR A 161 2.21 7.81 5.82
CA TYR A 161 3.43 7.31 5.17
C TYR A 161 3.21 5.99 4.44
N THR A 162 2.69 4.97 5.12
CA THR A 162 2.46 3.64 4.51
C THR A 162 1.48 3.71 3.35
N HIS A 163 0.43 4.52 3.48
CA HIS A 163 -0.62 4.68 2.47
C HIS A 163 -0.10 5.36 1.20
N ALA A 164 0.63 6.48 1.33
CA ALA A 164 1.22 7.16 0.18
C ALA A 164 2.21 6.26 -0.57
N ASN A 165 3.06 5.55 0.18
CA ASN A 165 4.01 4.59 -0.39
C ASN A 165 3.31 3.42 -1.11
N ALA A 166 2.22 2.89 -0.57
CA ALA A 166 1.42 1.85 -1.21
C ALA A 166 0.78 2.33 -2.53
N LEU A 167 0.30 3.58 -2.58
CA LEU A 167 -0.23 4.18 -3.82
C LEU A 167 0.86 4.34 -4.88
N LYS A 168 2.06 4.81 -4.50
CA LYS A 168 3.20 4.92 -5.42
C LYS A 168 3.63 3.55 -5.94
N ALA A 169 3.79 2.59 -5.04
CA ALA A 169 4.18 1.22 -5.37
C ALA A 169 3.19 0.53 -6.32
N SER A 170 1.90 0.81 -6.14
CA SER A 170 0.82 0.25 -6.96
C SER A 170 0.56 1.04 -8.26
N GLY A 171 1.26 2.16 -8.50
CA GLY A 171 1.04 3.01 -9.67
C GLY A 171 -0.27 3.82 -9.64
N VAL A 172 -0.93 3.91 -8.47
CA VAL A 172 -2.16 4.67 -8.29
C VAL A 172 -1.87 6.17 -8.19
N ALA A 173 -0.73 6.55 -7.59
CA ALA A 173 -0.29 7.93 -7.54
C ALA A 173 1.21 8.06 -7.81
N SER A 174 1.57 8.83 -8.84
CA SER A 174 2.97 9.12 -9.17
C SER A 174 3.57 10.25 -8.32
N GLY A 175 2.75 11.09 -7.69
CA GLY A 175 3.19 12.37 -7.14
C GLY A 175 3.39 13.44 -8.21
N TYR A 176 3.92 14.58 -7.80
CA TYR A 176 4.27 15.69 -8.68
C TYR A 176 5.68 15.53 -9.24
N SER A 177 6.02 16.32 -10.26
CA SER A 177 7.31 16.23 -10.95
C SER A 177 8.51 16.64 -10.09
N ASP A 178 8.25 17.38 -9.02
CA ASP A 178 9.20 17.81 -7.98
C ASP A 178 9.47 16.70 -6.93
N GLY A 179 8.76 15.56 -7.00
CA GLY A 179 8.90 14.46 -6.05
C GLY A 179 7.99 14.57 -4.83
N GLU A 180 7.09 15.56 -4.77
CA GLU A 180 6.15 15.74 -3.68
C GLU A 180 4.86 14.93 -3.87
N PHE A 181 4.23 14.58 -2.76
CA PHE A 181 2.88 14.04 -2.71
C PHE A 181 1.82 15.12 -2.52
N ARG A 182 2.14 16.19 -1.79
CA ARG A 182 1.28 17.28 -1.29
C ARG A 182 0.12 16.78 -0.44
N PRO A 183 0.40 16.21 0.76
CA PRO A 183 -0.58 15.44 1.53
C PRO A 183 -1.84 16.22 1.91
N ASN A 184 -1.71 17.53 2.11
CA ASN A 184 -2.80 18.39 2.60
C ASN A 184 -3.61 19.07 1.50
N GLU A 185 -3.20 18.99 0.23
CA GLU A 185 -4.00 19.57 -0.86
C GLU A 185 -5.34 18.81 -1.01
N PRO A 186 -6.45 19.53 -1.28
CA PRO A 186 -7.73 18.90 -1.54
C PRO A 186 -7.76 18.20 -2.90
N VAL A 187 -8.61 17.18 -3.02
CA VAL A 187 -8.76 16.39 -4.25
C VAL A 187 -9.95 16.91 -5.07
N THR A 188 -9.73 17.15 -6.36
CA THR A 188 -10.82 17.47 -7.32
C THR A 188 -11.59 16.23 -7.72
N ARG A 189 -12.81 16.40 -8.24
CA ARG A 189 -13.62 15.29 -8.77
C ARG A 189 -12.92 14.52 -9.90
N ALA A 190 -12.20 15.20 -10.79
CA ALA A 190 -11.43 14.53 -11.84
C ALA A 190 -10.25 13.70 -11.28
N HIS A 191 -9.51 14.24 -10.31
CA HIS A 191 -8.44 13.50 -9.65
C HIS A 191 -8.96 12.29 -8.86
N TYR A 192 -10.12 12.42 -8.20
CA TYR A 192 -10.78 11.28 -7.55
C TYR A 192 -11.10 10.17 -8.55
N ALA A 193 -11.70 10.52 -9.70
CA ALA A 193 -12.01 9.55 -10.75
C ALA A 193 -10.74 8.81 -11.21
N GLN A 194 -9.65 9.53 -11.42
CA GLN A 194 -8.36 8.94 -11.78
C GLN A 194 -7.83 7.97 -10.72
N PHE A 195 -7.83 8.37 -9.45
CA PHE A 195 -7.33 7.52 -8.38
C PHE A 195 -8.18 6.25 -8.19
N LEU A 196 -9.51 6.40 -8.23
CA LEU A 196 -10.41 5.25 -8.11
C LEU A 196 -10.25 4.30 -9.30
N TYR A 197 -10.18 4.84 -10.52
CA TYR A 197 -9.91 4.05 -11.72
C TYR A 197 -8.63 3.23 -11.58
N ALA A 198 -7.51 3.88 -11.25
CA ALA A 198 -6.23 3.19 -11.09
C ALA A 198 -6.28 2.12 -9.99
N ALA A 199 -6.89 2.41 -8.84
CA ALA A 199 -7.01 1.45 -7.74
C ALA A 199 -7.85 0.21 -8.13
N ILE A 200 -8.95 0.40 -8.88
CA ILE A 200 -9.75 -0.70 -9.42
C ILE A 200 -8.91 -1.54 -10.38
N LYS A 201 -8.18 -0.93 -11.31
CA LYS A 201 -7.34 -1.65 -12.29
C LYS A 201 -6.24 -2.46 -11.61
N VAL A 202 -5.62 -1.91 -10.55
CA VAL A 202 -4.67 -2.66 -9.71
C VAL A 202 -5.32 -3.88 -9.08
N LYS A 203 -6.53 -3.73 -8.53
CA LYS A 203 -7.25 -4.85 -7.90
C LYS A 203 -7.68 -5.92 -8.91
N GLU A 204 -8.19 -5.51 -10.07
CA GLU A 204 -8.61 -6.40 -11.17
C GLU A 204 -7.43 -7.17 -11.79
N ALA A 205 -6.25 -6.56 -11.84
CA ALA A 205 -5.04 -7.22 -12.36
C ALA A 205 -4.48 -8.32 -11.43
N ARG A 206 -4.96 -8.40 -10.18
CA ARG A 206 -4.48 -9.41 -9.23
C ARG A 206 -5.30 -10.70 -9.35
N PRO A 207 -4.66 -11.88 -9.25
CA PRO A 207 -5.38 -13.14 -9.24
C PRO A 207 -6.30 -13.22 -8.01
N ALA A 208 -7.55 -13.64 -8.23
CA ALA A 208 -8.48 -13.91 -7.14
C ALA A 208 -8.11 -15.24 -6.47
N THR A 209 -7.20 -15.19 -5.49
CA THR A 209 -6.70 -16.35 -4.76
C THR A 209 -6.49 -16.03 -3.29
N ASP A 210 -6.65 -17.03 -2.43
CA ASP A 210 -6.29 -16.96 -1.02
C ASP A 210 -4.77 -17.09 -0.79
N GLN A 211 -4.02 -17.40 -1.85
CA GLN A 211 -2.56 -17.47 -1.83
C GLN A 211 -1.95 -16.06 -1.80
N VAL A 212 -1.04 -15.85 -0.87
CA VAL A 212 -0.27 -14.64 -0.70
C VAL A 212 0.68 -14.51 -1.90
N THR A 213 0.62 -13.37 -2.59
CA THR A 213 1.59 -13.03 -3.63
C THR A 213 2.89 -12.51 -3.02
N LYS A 214 4.01 -12.54 -3.77
CA LYS A 214 5.27 -11.93 -3.34
C LYS A 214 5.09 -10.47 -2.91
N GLY A 215 4.31 -9.70 -3.67
CA GLY A 215 4.02 -8.30 -3.35
C GLY A 215 3.25 -8.14 -2.04
N LYS A 216 2.31 -9.04 -1.72
CA LYS A 216 1.60 -9.01 -0.44
C LYS A 216 2.51 -9.41 0.72
N ALA A 217 3.34 -10.44 0.56
CA ALA A 217 4.30 -10.82 1.59
C ALA A 217 5.28 -9.68 1.90
N TRP A 218 5.75 -8.97 0.87
CA TRP A 218 6.61 -7.80 1.02
C TRP A 218 5.88 -6.62 1.69
N ASP A 219 4.64 -6.32 1.28
CA ASP A 219 3.78 -5.35 1.98
C ASP A 219 3.64 -5.67 3.47
N LEU A 220 3.40 -6.93 3.83
CA LEU A 220 3.26 -7.33 5.23
C LEU A 220 4.55 -7.14 6.03
N VAL A 221 5.71 -7.50 5.46
CA VAL A 221 7.01 -7.25 6.09
C VAL A 221 7.19 -5.76 6.36
N ASN A 222 7.01 -4.90 5.36
CA ASN A 222 7.24 -3.47 5.52
C ASN A 222 6.21 -2.80 6.42
N ARG A 223 4.93 -3.02 6.13
CA ARG A 223 3.82 -2.32 6.80
C ARG A 223 3.71 -2.71 8.27
N ARG A 224 3.80 -4.01 8.62
CA ARG A 224 3.69 -4.44 10.01
C ARG A 224 4.89 -4.00 10.83
N THR A 225 6.08 -4.11 10.26
CA THR A 225 7.30 -3.63 10.93
C THR A 225 7.22 -2.13 11.18
N PHE A 226 6.83 -1.35 10.17
CA PHE A 226 6.65 0.09 10.30
C PHE A 226 5.61 0.47 11.36
N GLU A 227 4.44 -0.17 11.38
CA GLU A 227 3.38 0.16 12.34
C GLU A 227 3.81 -0.11 13.78
N LEU A 228 4.52 -1.22 14.02
CA LEU A 228 5.07 -1.55 15.33
C LEU A 228 6.17 -0.57 15.74
N GLU A 229 7.12 -0.27 14.84
CA GLU A 229 8.18 0.71 15.06
C GLU A 229 7.63 2.08 15.39
N LYS A 230 6.65 2.54 14.61
CA LYS A 230 6.04 3.85 14.81
C LYS A 230 5.37 3.93 16.17
N ALA A 231 4.59 2.92 16.57
CA ALA A 231 3.95 2.91 17.89
C ALA A 231 4.97 2.94 19.03
N MET A 232 6.06 2.17 18.92
CA MET A 232 7.13 2.18 19.93
C MET A 232 7.91 3.50 19.95
N ARG A 233 8.19 4.10 18.79
CA ARG A 233 8.84 5.41 18.67
C ARG A 233 7.97 6.53 19.23
N ASP A 234 6.69 6.58 18.88
CA ASP A 234 5.73 7.54 19.42
C ASP A 234 5.69 7.42 20.96
N ALA A 235 5.63 6.19 21.49
CA ALA A 235 5.68 5.98 22.94
C ALA A 235 6.98 6.50 23.58
N ARG A 236 8.15 6.30 22.96
CA ARG A 236 9.41 6.88 23.44
C ARG A 236 9.37 8.41 23.41
N MET A 237 8.92 8.99 22.29
CA MET A 237 8.83 10.43 22.08
C MET A 237 7.91 11.11 23.11
N TYR A 238 6.76 10.50 23.41
CA TYR A 238 5.78 11.03 24.36
C TYR A 238 5.91 10.44 25.77
N GLN A 239 6.97 9.68 26.05
CA GLN A 239 7.24 9.03 27.33
C GLN A 239 6.09 8.14 27.84
N TRP A 240 5.34 7.51 26.93
CA TRP A 240 4.31 6.53 27.26
C TRP A 240 4.93 5.20 27.68
N ARG A 241 4.22 4.47 28.54
CA ARG A 241 4.63 3.12 28.94
C ARG A 241 4.25 2.15 27.85
N TYR A 242 4.93 1.00 27.81
CA TYR A 242 4.57 -0.09 26.90
C TYR A 242 3.09 -0.49 27.02
N SER A 243 2.57 -0.54 28.25
CA SER A 243 1.16 -0.85 28.54
C SER A 243 0.17 0.11 27.87
N ASP A 244 0.59 1.36 27.62
CA ASP A 244 -0.27 2.39 27.04
C ASP A 244 -0.41 2.21 25.51
N ILE A 245 0.50 1.45 24.87
CA ILE A 245 0.49 1.18 23.42
C ILE A 245 0.16 -0.27 23.05
N GLU A 246 -0.06 -1.17 24.01
CA GLU A 246 -0.34 -2.59 23.74
C GLU A 246 -1.52 -2.80 22.78
N SER A 247 -2.59 -2.01 22.92
CA SER A 247 -3.77 -2.09 22.03
C SER A 247 -3.42 -1.72 20.60
N THR A 248 -2.62 -0.66 20.40
CA THR A 248 -2.10 -0.23 19.10
C THR A 248 -1.21 -1.32 18.49
N LEU A 249 -0.26 -1.87 19.26
CA LEU A 249 0.62 -2.93 18.77
C LEU A 249 -0.15 -4.19 18.36
N ARG A 250 -1.21 -4.54 19.10
CA ARG A 250 -2.09 -5.70 18.80
C ARG A 250 -2.93 -5.53 17.52
N MET A 251 -2.96 -4.35 16.92
CA MET A 251 -3.53 -4.16 15.58
C MET A 251 -2.64 -4.80 14.49
N SER A 252 -1.33 -4.80 14.71
CA SER A 252 -0.32 -5.22 13.74
C SER A 252 0.38 -6.54 14.10
N ALA A 253 0.29 -6.97 15.37
CA ALA A 253 0.92 -8.17 15.90
C ALA A 253 -0.02 -9.02 16.75
N THR A 254 0.30 -10.31 16.89
CA THR A 254 -0.43 -11.23 17.79
C THR A 254 -0.15 -10.88 19.24
N LYS A 255 -1.09 -11.18 20.14
CA LYS A 255 -0.92 -10.96 21.58
C LYS A 255 0.35 -11.62 22.12
N ALA A 256 0.65 -12.84 21.67
CA ALA A 256 1.86 -13.57 22.10
C ALA A 256 3.15 -12.83 21.72
N PHE A 257 3.22 -12.27 20.51
CA PHE A 257 4.38 -11.49 20.08
C PHE A 257 4.51 -10.18 20.85
N VAL A 258 3.38 -9.45 21.02
CA VAL A 258 3.35 -8.18 21.76
C VAL A 258 3.74 -8.37 23.21
N ASP A 259 3.21 -9.38 23.89
CA ASP A 259 3.44 -9.57 25.32
C ASP A 259 4.78 -10.27 25.61
N GLY A 260 5.36 -10.92 24.61
CA GLY A 260 6.65 -11.63 24.67
C GLY A 260 7.77 -10.85 23.98
N ASP A 261 8.20 -11.34 22.81
CA ASP A 261 9.39 -10.88 22.08
C ASP A 261 9.45 -9.36 21.90
N LEU A 262 8.34 -8.75 21.50
CA LEU A 262 8.31 -7.32 21.15
C LEU A 262 8.63 -6.42 22.35
N LYS A 263 8.22 -6.84 23.56
CA LYS A 263 8.47 -6.09 24.80
C LYS A 263 9.97 -5.92 25.07
N GLY A 264 10.79 -6.89 24.67
CA GLY A 264 12.25 -6.83 24.82
C GLY A 264 12.91 -5.75 23.95
N TYR A 265 12.28 -5.36 22.84
CA TYR A 265 12.76 -4.29 21.96
C TYR A 265 12.39 -2.89 22.46
N PHE A 266 11.51 -2.78 23.46
CA PHE A 266 11.08 -1.48 23.99
C PHE A 266 11.93 -1.03 25.18
N ASN A 267 12.80 -0.04 24.94
CA ASN A 267 13.51 0.68 26.00
C ASN A 267 12.99 2.14 26.12
N PRO A 268 12.25 2.50 27.19
CA PRO A 268 11.69 3.83 27.34
C PRO A 268 12.71 4.91 27.70
N LYS A 269 13.94 4.54 28.12
CA LYS A 269 14.97 5.48 28.61
C LYS A 269 16.08 5.78 27.60
N CYS A 270 16.02 5.21 26.40
CA CYS A 270 17.07 5.41 25.40
C CYS A 270 16.72 6.58 24.49
N GLU A 271 17.18 7.79 24.84
CA GLU A 271 17.05 8.99 24.01
C GLU A 271 17.88 8.87 22.71
N ASP A 272 18.97 8.10 22.70
CA ASP A 272 19.74 7.84 21.47
C ASP A 272 19.14 6.74 20.57
N CYS A 273 18.07 6.05 21.00
CA CYS A 273 17.41 4.96 20.26
C CYS A 273 16.20 5.44 19.45
N TYR A 274 16.26 6.62 18.83
CA TYR A 274 15.29 7.02 17.80
C TYR A 274 15.43 6.19 16.52
N ALA A 275 16.52 5.43 16.37
CA ALA A 275 16.69 4.43 15.33
C ALA A 275 15.60 3.34 15.40
N ASN A 276 15.21 2.81 14.23
CA ASN A 276 14.31 1.67 14.16
C ASN A 276 14.99 0.45 14.81
N VAL A 277 14.29 -0.24 15.71
CA VAL A 277 14.82 -1.44 16.39
C VAL A 277 14.49 -2.73 15.64
N LEU A 278 13.44 -2.71 14.82
CA LEU A 278 13.04 -3.76 13.92
C LEU A 278 13.61 -3.51 12.51
N PRO A 279 13.89 -4.58 11.74
CA PRO A 279 14.59 -4.48 10.46
C PRO A 279 13.86 -3.66 9.40
N TYR A 280 14.63 -2.94 8.58
CA TYR A 280 14.09 -2.06 7.54
C TYR A 280 14.37 -2.60 6.13
N ILE A 281 13.35 -3.16 5.48
CA ILE A 281 13.51 -3.92 4.23
C ILE A 281 13.13 -3.07 3.00
N THR A 282 14.11 -2.77 2.14
CA THR A 282 13.95 -1.92 0.96
C THR A 282 14.17 -2.69 -0.33
N ASN A 283 15.42 -2.96 -0.71
CA ASN A 283 15.78 -3.56 -1.99
C ASN A 283 16.10 -5.06 -1.89
N GLU A 284 16.27 -5.58 -0.68
CA GLU A 284 16.54 -6.98 -0.39
C GLU A 284 15.54 -7.91 -1.07
N PRO A 285 14.23 -7.59 -1.14
CA PRO A 285 13.27 -8.50 -1.75
C PRO A 285 13.46 -8.73 -3.26
N LEU A 286 14.28 -7.91 -3.92
CA LEU A 286 14.64 -8.08 -5.32
C LEU A 286 15.62 -9.25 -5.54
N VAL A 287 16.37 -9.64 -4.51
CA VAL A 287 17.45 -10.64 -4.60
C VAL A 287 17.32 -11.77 -3.58
N ARG A 288 16.78 -11.51 -2.39
CA ARG A 288 16.65 -12.46 -1.28
C ARG A 288 15.27 -12.30 -0.66
N PHE A 289 14.32 -13.11 -1.11
CA PHE A 289 12.96 -13.11 -0.55
C PHE A 289 12.28 -14.44 -0.81
N GLU A 290 12.23 -15.26 0.22
CA GLU A 290 11.51 -16.52 0.20
C GLU A 290 10.28 -16.39 1.08
N PHE A 291 9.14 -16.85 0.59
CA PHE A 291 7.93 -16.88 1.39
C PHE A 291 7.18 -18.18 1.14
N ALA A 292 6.56 -18.69 2.19
CA ALA A 292 5.79 -19.91 2.15
C ALA A 292 4.51 -19.73 2.96
N GLN A 293 3.38 -20.12 2.37
CA GLN A 293 2.08 -20.14 3.02
C GLN A 293 1.67 -21.60 3.27
N PRO A 294 2.11 -22.22 4.38
CA PRO A 294 1.82 -23.63 4.65
C PRO A 294 0.33 -23.92 4.85
N ASP A 295 -0.45 -22.92 5.28
CA ASP A 295 -1.90 -23.00 5.46
C ASP A 295 -2.57 -21.64 5.21
N SER A 296 -3.90 -21.57 5.24
CA SER A 296 -4.67 -20.35 4.93
C SER A 296 -4.46 -19.19 5.92
N ASN A 297 -3.87 -19.47 7.07
CA ASN A 297 -3.71 -18.56 8.22
C ASN A 297 -2.25 -18.33 8.62
N THR A 298 -1.28 -18.99 8.01
CA THR A 298 0.15 -18.85 8.35
C THR A 298 0.95 -18.44 7.13
N LEU A 299 1.81 -17.44 7.28
CA LEU A 299 2.77 -17.01 6.25
C LEU A 299 4.15 -16.91 6.90
N ASN A 300 5.12 -17.62 6.35
CA ASN A 300 6.53 -17.49 6.72
C ASN A 300 7.25 -16.69 5.63
N VAL A 301 8.12 -15.77 6.02
CA VAL A 301 8.95 -14.98 5.10
C VAL A 301 10.38 -14.98 5.61
N ASN A 302 11.31 -15.41 4.76
CA ASN A 302 12.75 -15.32 5.00
C ASN A 302 13.36 -14.32 4.02
N THR A 303 14.09 -13.36 4.55
CA THR A 303 14.78 -12.32 3.79
C THR A 303 16.10 -11.98 4.47
N VAL A 304 16.83 -11.05 3.90
CA VAL A 304 17.96 -10.38 4.54
C VAL A 304 17.61 -8.93 4.82
N GLU A 305 18.33 -8.31 5.74
CA GLU A 305 18.47 -6.86 5.91
C GLU A 305 19.91 -6.51 5.56
N PHE A 306 20.13 -5.56 4.67
CA PHE A 306 21.47 -5.07 4.38
C PHE A 306 22.02 -4.15 5.47
N GLN A 307 23.35 -4.07 5.59
CA GLN A 307 24.01 -3.13 6.48
C GLN A 307 23.63 -1.69 6.11
N ASN A 308 23.20 -0.91 7.10
CA ASN A 308 22.65 0.44 6.91
C ASN A 308 23.18 1.47 7.93
N GLY A 309 24.33 1.19 8.54
CA GLY A 309 24.98 2.05 9.55
C GLY A 309 24.42 1.87 10.97
N TYR A 310 23.18 1.40 11.11
CA TYR A 310 22.58 1.02 12.39
C TYR A 310 22.62 -0.49 12.63
N SER A 311 22.41 -1.24 11.54
CA SER A 311 22.49 -2.69 11.48
C SER A 311 23.78 -3.09 10.78
N VAL A 312 24.42 -4.17 11.25
CA VAL A 312 25.54 -4.84 10.58
C VAL A 312 25.08 -5.74 9.42
N GLY A 313 23.78 -5.79 9.15
CA GLY A 313 23.16 -6.73 8.24
C GLY A 313 22.85 -8.08 8.91
N GLY A 314 21.78 -8.73 8.45
CA GLY A 314 21.35 -10.00 9.03
C GLY A 314 20.30 -10.75 8.23
N TYR A 315 20.11 -12.01 8.60
CA TYR A 315 19.00 -12.84 8.12
C TYR A 315 17.78 -12.57 8.99
N VAL A 316 16.64 -12.35 8.35
CA VAL A 316 15.38 -12.04 9.01
C VAL A 316 14.33 -13.08 8.64
N ALA A 317 13.77 -13.72 9.66
CA ALA A 317 12.65 -14.65 9.52
C ALA A 317 11.41 -14.08 10.22
N TYR A 318 10.37 -13.81 9.43
CA TYR A 318 9.07 -13.37 9.88
C TYR A 318 8.08 -14.52 9.84
N GLN A 319 7.22 -14.59 10.85
CA GLN A 319 5.97 -15.34 10.74
C GLN A 319 4.80 -14.39 10.91
N PHE A 320 3.80 -14.50 10.04
CA PHE A 320 2.53 -13.83 10.16
C PHE A 320 1.42 -14.87 10.40
N LYS A 321 0.46 -14.51 11.25
CA LYS A 321 -0.77 -15.27 11.45
C LYS A 321 -1.99 -14.42 11.11
N LYS A 322 -2.97 -15.03 10.45
CA LYS A 322 -4.26 -14.40 10.16
C LYS A 322 -5.18 -14.52 11.38
N GLN A 323 -5.65 -13.39 11.89
CA GLN A 323 -6.61 -13.27 12.99
C GLN A 323 -7.71 -12.29 12.55
N ASP A 324 -8.98 -12.69 12.64
CA ASP A 324 -10.12 -11.87 12.18
C ASP A 324 -9.95 -11.38 10.73
N ASN A 325 -9.50 -12.28 9.84
CA ASN A 325 -9.14 -11.99 8.45
C ASN A 325 -8.02 -10.96 8.24
N LYS A 326 -7.27 -10.60 9.28
CA LYS A 326 -6.13 -9.68 9.20
C LYS A 326 -4.83 -10.41 9.50
N TRP A 327 -3.84 -10.24 8.62
CA TRP A 327 -2.48 -10.71 8.85
C TRP A 327 -1.81 -9.87 9.93
N LYS A 328 -1.32 -10.54 10.98
CA LYS A 328 -0.58 -9.95 12.09
C LYS A 328 0.78 -10.61 12.24
N MET A 329 1.80 -9.84 12.60
CA MET A 329 3.12 -10.38 12.92
C MET A 329 3.03 -11.27 14.16
N ASN A 330 3.48 -12.51 14.03
CA ASN A 330 3.46 -13.53 15.08
C ASN A 330 4.83 -13.81 15.68
N SER A 331 5.90 -13.67 14.89
CA SER A 331 7.28 -13.71 15.39
C SER A 331 8.21 -13.01 14.43
N LEU A 332 9.35 -12.56 14.96
CA LEU A 332 10.47 -12.02 14.20
C LEU A 332 11.77 -12.56 14.80
N GLN A 333 12.58 -13.19 13.96
CA GLN A 333 13.91 -13.66 14.33
C GLN A 333 14.95 -12.96 13.47
N TYR A 334 16.00 -12.47 14.11
CA TYR A 334 17.10 -11.77 13.47
C TYR A 334 18.42 -12.45 13.81
N THR A 335 19.20 -12.80 12.79
CA THR A 335 20.53 -13.39 12.95
C THR A 335 21.54 -12.53 12.21
N LYS A 336 22.49 -11.93 12.94
CA LYS A 336 23.57 -11.12 12.35
C LYS A 336 24.38 -11.93 11.34
N VAL A 337 24.85 -11.26 10.28
CA VAL A 337 25.89 -11.81 9.41
C VAL A 337 27.23 -11.90 10.14
N GLY A 338 28.13 -12.72 9.61
CA GLY A 338 29.50 -12.89 10.08
C GLY A 338 30.19 -13.98 9.26
N THR A 339 30.72 -15.00 9.94
CA THR A 339 31.24 -16.21 9.29
C THR A 339 30.22 -16.89 8.36
N LYS A 340 28.93 -16.80 8.69
CA LYS A 340 27.82 -17.07 7.79
C LYS A 340 27.28 -15.74 7.26
N ASN A 341 27.57 -15.42 6.01
CA ASN A 341 27.18 -14.18 5.35
C ASN A 341 26.43 -14.43 4.03
N PHE A 342 25.95 -13.36 3.38
CA PHE A 342 25.00 -13.47 2.26
C PHE A 342 25.59 -14.06 0.98
N GLN A 343 26.90 -13.95 0.79
CA GLN A 343 27.61 -14.38 -0.43
C GLN A 343 26.90 -13.89 -1.71
N LEU A 344 26.49 -12.61 -1.72
CA LEU A 344 25.78 -12.03 -2.86
C LEU A 344 26.63 -12.09 -4.12
N THR A 345 26.03 -12.47 -5.24
CA THR A 345 26.71 -12.50 -6.54
C THR A 345 26.86 -11.10 -7.12
N ILE A 346 27.76 -10.92 -8.09
CA ILE A 346 27.91 -9.68 -8.86
C ILE A 346 26.56 -9.23 -9.47
N ASN A 347 25.75 -10.17 -9.96
CA ASN A 347 24.45 -9.86 -10.56
C ASN A 347 23.43 -9.37 -9.52
N GLU A 348 23.50 -9.88 -8.30
CA GLU A 348 22.63 -9.44 -7.20
C GLU A 348 23.05 -8.06 -6.71
N ALA A 349 24.35 -7.85 -6.49
CA ALA A 349 24.90 -6.54 -6.17
C ALA A 349 24.50 -5.49 -7.22
N LYS A 350 24.62 -5.83 -8.50
CA LYS A 350 24.18 -4.98 -9.62
C LYS A 350 22.70 -4.60 -9.51
N LYS A 351 21.81 -5.58 -9.29
CA LYS A 351 20.35 -5.33 -9.17
C LYS A 351 20.02 -4.43 -7.99
N VAL A 352 20.69 -4.63 -6.85
CA VAL A 352 20.50 -3.81 -5.64
C VAL A 352 20.94 -2.37 -5.90
N LEU A 353 22.16 -2.18 -6.41
CA LEU A 353 22.70 -0.85 -6.74
C LEU A 353 21.81 -0.12 -7.75
N GLU A 354 21.34 -0.81 -8.79
CA GLU A 354 20.47 -0.18 -9.78
C GLU A 354 19.15 0.27 -9.16
N ALA A 355 18.52 -0.58 -8.32
CA ALA A 355 17.27 -0.23 -7.65
C ALA A 355 17.42 0.92 -6.64
N GLU A 356 18.50 0.91 -5.86
CA GLU A 356 18.79 1.92 -4.84
C GLU A 356 18.96 3.31 -5.45
N TYR A 357 19.83 3.46 -6.44
CA TYR A 357 20.08 4.76 -7.05
C TYR A 357 18.90 5.25 -7.91
N ILE A 358 18.14 4.34 -8.54
CA ILE A 358 16.86 4.71 -9.17
C ILE A 358 15.89 5.27 -8.12
N SER A 359 15.89 4.74 -6.89
CA SER A 359 15.06 5.27 -5.81
C SER A 359 15.47 6.69 -5.38
N TYR A 360 16.73 7.07 -5.59
CA TYR A 360 17.26 8.43 -5.38
C TYR A 360 17.04 9.35 -6.59
N GLY A 361 16.30 8.89 -7.61
CA GLY A 361 15.93 9.72 -8.76
C GLY A 361 16.91 9.66 -9.93
N HIS A 362 17.95 8.81 -9.89
CA HIS A 362 18.82 8.59 -11.04
C HIS A 362 18.05 7.90 -12.18
N LYS A 363 18.15 8.44 -13.39
CA LYS A 363 17.54 7.88 -14.60
C LYS A 363 18.59 7.25 -15.49
N ASN A 364 18.17 6.28 -16.31
CA ASN A 364 19.01 5.56 -17.27
C ASN A 364 20.26 4.94 -16.61
N LEU A 365 20.14 4.55 -15.35
CA LEU A 365 21.25 4.05 -14.55
C LEU A 365 21.75 2.71 -15.08
N VAL A 366 23.06 2.59 -15.29
CA VAL A 366 23.71 1.35 -15.69
C VAL A 366 24.88 1.05 -14.76
N ALA A 367 24.81 -0.08 -14.06
CA ALA A 367 25.92 -0.57 -13.25
C ALA A 367 26.81 -1.53 -14.06
N LYS A 368 28.12 -1.25 -14.09
CA LYS A 368 29.14 -2.07 -14.74
C LYS A 368 30.19 -2.50 -13.73
N HIS A 369 30.30 -3.81 -13.51
CA HIS A 369 31.36 -4.39 -12.67
C HIS A 369 32.74 -4.07 -13.25
N VAL A 370 33.70 -3.80 -12.37
CA VAL A 370 35.07 -3.40 -12.73
C VAL A 370 36.08 -4.40 -12.15
N THR A 371 36.03 -4.62 -10.84
CA THR A 371 36.97 -5.50 -10.13
C THR A 371 36.27 -6.23 -8.99
N THR A 372 36.83 -7.39 -8.64
CA THR A 372 36.51 -8.11 -7.41
C THR A 372 37.78 -8.21 -6.57
N THR A 373 37.68 -7.88 -5.29
CA THR A 373 38.78 -7.98 -4.33
C THR A 373 38.30 -8.73 -3.10
N GLN A 374 39.08 -9.68 -2.60
CA GLN A 374 38.76 -10.35 -1.33
C GLN A 374 39.03 -9.40 -0.16
N GLN A 375 38.12 -9.37 0.81
CA GLN A 375 38.26 -8.66 2.07
C GLN A 375 38.23 -9.64 3.24
N ILE A 376 38.72 -9.19 4.40
CA ILE A 376 38.69 -9.94 5.67
C ILE A 376 38.03 -9.05 6.73
N GLU A 377 37.12 -9.62 7.50
CA GLU A 377 36.47 -8.95 8.63
C GLU A 377 36.34 -9.92 9.81
N LEU A 378 35.95 -9.40 10.97
CA LEU A 378 35.66 -10.18 12.18
C LEU A 378 34.15 -10.40 12.32
N ASP A 379 33.77 -11.63 12.60
CA ASP A 379 32.40 -11.98 12.94
C ASP A 379 31.96 -11.19 14.20
N PRO A 380 30.82 -10.46 14.15
CA PRO A 380 30.43 -9.53 15.21
C PRO A 380 29.98 -10.22 16.51
N VAL A 381 29.93 -11.55 16.53
CA VAL A 381 29.54 -12.35 17.70
C VAL A 381 30.72 -13.16 18.22
N THR A 382 31.50 -13.75 17.32
CA THR A 382 32.56 -14.73 17.68
C THR A 382 33.97 -14.18 17.54
N ASP A 383 34.15 -12.98 16.98
CA ASP A 383 35.44 -12.39 16.60
C ASP A 383 36.27 -13.26 15.63
N ALA A 384 35.67 -14.30 15.06
CA ALA A 384 36.32 -15.17 14.09
C ALA A 384 36.50 -14.41 12.77
N LYS A 385 37.69 -14.50 12.17
CA LYS A 385 37.96 -13.92 10.86
C LYS A 385 37.17 -14.66 9.79
N TYR A 386 36.55 -13.92 8.88
CA TYR A 386 35.93 -14.45 7.68
C TYR A 386 36.32 -13.63 6.46
N THR A 387 36.23 -14.24 5.27
CA THR A 387 36.51 -13.57 3.99
C THR A 387 35.23 -13.39 3.20
N PHE A 388 35.20 -12.35 2.37
CA PHE A 388 34.12 -12.10 1.42
C PHE A 388 34.62 -11.34 0.20
N ASP A 389 33.82 -11.30 -0.87
CA ASP A 389 34.12 -10.55 -2.07
C ASP A 389 33.62 -9.11 -1.95
N GLN A 390 34.47 -8.13 -2.22
CA GLN A 390 34.07 -6.75 -2.46
C GLN A 390 34.11 -6.46 -3.95
N TYR A 391 32.98 -6.03 -4.49
CA TYR A 391 32.81 -5.69 -5.89
C TYR A 391 32.94 -4.18 -6.08
N THR A 392 33.67 -3.74 -7.10
CA THR A 392 33.68 -2.34 -7.53
C THR A 392 32.86 -2.19 -8.81
N PHE A 393 31.95 -1.22 -8.83
CA PHE A 393 31.11 -0.88 -9.97
C PHE A 393 31.34 0.56 -10.43
N ASN A 394 31.36 0.76 -11.75
CA ASN A 394 31.08 2.07 -12.34
C ASN A 394 29.56 2.21 -12.51
N LEU A 395 28.99 3.27 -11.97
CA LEU A 395 27.60 3.66 -12.16
C LEU A 395 27.55 4.83 -13.13
N ASP A 396 26.73 4.72 -14.18
CA ASP A 396 26.53 5.74 -15.21
C ASP A 396 25.05 6.15 -15.20
N SER A 397 24.76 7.43 -14.97
CA SER A 397 23.40 7.97 -14.94
C SER A 397 23.34 9.38 -15.54
N ASP A 398 22.13 9.93 -15.61
CA ASP A 398 21.88 11.35 -15.91
C ASP A 398 22.61 12.37 -15.02
N TYR A 399 23.10 11.98 -13.85
CA TYR A 399 23.93 12.81 -12.96
C TYR A 399 25.44 12.65 -13.22
N GLY A 400 25.84 11.82 -14.18
CA GLY A 400 27.23 11.54 -14.53
C GLY A 400 27.70 10.14 -14.11
N ARG A 401 29.02 9.95 -14.13
CA ARG A 401 29.67 8.67 -13.83
C ARG A 401 30.39 8.72 -12.49
N PHE A 402 30.17 7.71 -11.65
CA PHE A 402 30.81 7.58 -10.36
C PHE A 402 31.09 6.11 -10.03
N LYS A 403 31.86 5.86 -8.98
CA LYS A 403 32.29 4.51 -8.57
C LYS A 403 31.80 4.18 -7.17
N VAL A 404 31.38 2.94 -7.01
CA VAL A 404 30.93 2.39 -5.73
C VAL A 404 31.57 1.04 -5.47
N LYS A 405 31.77 0.74 -4.19
CA LYS A 405 32.10 -0.59 -3.67
C LYS A 405 30.87 -1.21 -3.04
N PHE A 406 30.71 -2.52 -3.22
CA PHE A 406 29.62 -3.32 -2.67
C PHE A 406 30.19 -4.57 -1.99
N ASN A 407 29.86 -4.79 -0.73
CA ASN A 407 30.29 -5.96 0.03
C ASN A 407 29.32 -7.14 -0.19
N SER A 408 29.83 -8.30 -0.61
CA SER A 408 29.00 -9.50 -0.81
C SER A 408 28.49 -10.11 0.49
N SER A 409 29.10 -9.78 1.63
CA SER A 409 28.81 -10.31 2.96
C SER A 409 27.48 -9.79 3.53
N ASP A 410 27.26 -8.49 3.41
CA ASP A 410 26.27 -7.72 4.17
C ASP A 410 25.50 -6.71 3.31
N GLY A 411 25.88 -6.53 2.04
CA GLY A 411 25.25 -5.59 1.12
C GLY A 411 25.68 -4.12 1.32
N PHE A 412 26.67 -3.86 2.17
CA PHE A 412 27.15 -2.50 2.41
C PHE A 412 27.71 -1.87 1.14
N THR A 413 27.28 -0.63 0.87
CA THR A 413 27.71 0.16 -0.27
C THR A 413 28.47 1.40 0.17
N SER A 414 29.59 1.71 -0.48
CA SER A 414 30.39 2.91 -0.20
C SER A 414 30.93 3.54 -1.49
N PHE A 415 31.11 4.87 -1.47
CA PHE A 415 31.73 5.58 -2.59
C PHE A 415 33.23 5.30 -2.67
N VAL A 416 33.75 5.27 -3.89
CA VAL A 416 35.20 5.28 -4.13
C VAL A 416 35.62 6.72 -4.38
N ASN A 417 36.41 7.28 -3.46
CA ASN A 417 37.01 8.61 -3.60
C ASN A 417 38.02 8.68 -4.75
#